data_AF-A0A4V2A041-F1
#
_entry.id   AF-A0A4V2A041-F1
#
_cell.length_a   1.000
_cell.length_b   1.000
_cell.length_c   1.000
_cell.angle_alpha   90.00
_cell.angle_beta   90.00
_cell.angle_gamma   90.00
#
_symmetry.space_group_name_H-M   'P 1'
#
loop_
_entity.id
_entity.type
_entity.pdbx_description
1 polymer ?
#
loop_
_entity_poly.entity_id
_entity_poly.type
_entity_poly.pdbx_seq_one_letter_code
_entity_poly.pdbx_strand_id
1 'polypeptide(L)'
;MPDEFTFLTALRAIATHPAAAGLADDTAQLDVTTGTLILTSDTMVESVHYRPHDPPQSVGWRLAAVNLSDLAAKGATPLACLLNYSLSGDAEWDRAFLDGLNEALTTYAMPLIGGDTVAMPAGAPRSLTLTAIGTAPPKVPLRSGAQPGDTLWVTGTIGGAAFGPDGEPRDLARYLQSVPRVAEGQALAAFATAMMDVSDGLLIDAQRLATASGIALAIDLDAIPLALPGPVLDAACAGDDYELLFTLPDGVEPPV
;
A
#
# COMPACT_ATOMS: atom_id res chain seq x y z
N MET A 1 -14.32 -15.94 -5.86
CA MET A 1 -14.37 -17.34 -5.38
C MET A 1 -15.31 -17.40 -4.17
N PRO A 2 -16.41 -18.20 -4.17
CA PRO A 2 -17.40 -18.22 -3.07
C PRO A 2 -16.79 -18.54 -1.69
N ASP A 3 -15.73 -19.32 -1.72
CA ASP A 3 -14.84 -19.73 -0.64
C ASP A 3 -14.07 -18.57 -0.01
N GLU A 4 -13.49 -17.67 -0.80
CA GLU A 4 -12.80 -16.47 -0.30
C GLU A 4 -13.79 -15.50 0.40
N PHE A 5 -14.93 -15.24 -0.24
CA PHE A 5 -15.97 -14.39 0.35
C PHE A 5 -16.49 -14.95 1.69
N THR A 6 -16.69 -16.28 1.75
CA THR A 6 -17.10 -16.97 2.97
C THR A 6 -16.02 -16.85 4.05
N PHE A 7 -14.75 -17.03 3.69
CA PHE A 7 -13.63 -16.88 4.61
C PHE A 7 -13.52 -15.45 5.15
N LEU A 8 -13.57 -14.43 4.28
CA LEU A 8 -13.52 -13.02 4.68
C LEU A 8 -14.70 -12.65 5.60
N THR A 9 -15.88 -13.21 5.35
CA THR A 9 -17.04 -13.02 6.23
C THR A 9 -16.78 -13.62 7.62
N ALA A 10 -16.24 -14.84 7.69
CA ALA A 10 -15.88 -15.47 8.95
C ALA A 10 -14.76 -14.72 9.70
N LEU A 11 -13.76 -14.21 8.96
CA LEU A 11 -12.66 -13.42 9.51
C LEU A 11 -13.18 -12.10 10.11
N ARG A 12 -14.05 -11.39 9.39
CA ARG A 12 -14.71 -10.17 9.90
C ARG A 12 -15.53 -10.42 11.16
N ALA A 13 -16.16 -11.59 11.28
CA ALA A 13 -16.97 -11.94 12.45
C ALA A 13 -16.15 -12.06 13.75
N ILE A 14 -14.84 -12.35 13.67
CA ILE A 14 -13.95 -12.43 14.84
C ILE A 14 -13.15 -11.14 15.08
N ALA A 15 -13.13 -10.21 14.13
CA ALA A 15 -12.46 -8.90 14.25
C ALA A 15 -13.32 -7.89 15.04
N THR A 16 -13.59 -8.20 16.32
CA THR A 16 -14.56 -7.46 17.15
C THR A 16 -14.00 -6.23 17.85
N HIS A 17 -12.68 -6.05 17.88
CA HIS A 17 -12.06 -4.86 18.48
C HIS A 17 -12.31 -3.62 17.61
N PRO A 18 -12.67 -2.45 18.18
CA PRO A 18 -12.96 -1.24 17.40
C PRO A 18 -11.83 -0.83 16.43
N ALA A 19 -10.57 -1.05 16.83
CA ALA A 19 -9.40 -0.77 16.00
C ALA A 19 -9.40 -1.46 14.63
N ALA A 20 -10.11 -2.57 14.48
CA ALA A 20 -10.20 -3.30 13.22
C ALA A 20 -11.11 -2.61 12.19
N ALA A 21 -11.98 -1.69 12.60
CA ALA A 21 -12.95 -1.02 11.72
C ALA A 21 -13.74 -1.99 10.81
N GLY A 22 -14.02 -3.21 11.29
CA GLY A 22 -14.68 -4.25 10.50
C GLY A 22 -13.89 -4.77 9.29
N LEU A 23 -12.56 -4.56 9.26
CA LEU A 23 -11.67 -4.86 8.14
C LEU A 23 -12.14 -4.17 6.84
N ALA A 24 -12.54 -2.90 6.97
CA ALA A 24 -12.97 -2.05 5.88
C ALA A 24 -11.84 -1.13 5.37
N ASP A 25 -10.72 -1.06 6.09
CA ASP A 25 -9.55 -0.25 5.78
C ASP A 25 -8.28 -1.13 5.84
N ASP A 26 -7.22 -0.70 5.16
CA ASP A 26 -5.93 -1.44 5.06
C ASP A 26 -5.16 -1.39 6.38
N THR A 27 -5.44 -0.37 7.19
CA THR A 27 -4.79 -0.17 8.48
C THR A 27 -5.76 -0.33 9.64
N ALA A 28 -5.28 -0.89 10.75
CA ALA A 28 -5.96 -0.81 12.04
C ALA A 28 -5.58 0.48 12.79
N GLN A 29 -6.53 1.06 13.49
CA GLN A 29 -6.36 2.27 14.32
C GLN A 29 -6.48 1.92 15.80
N LEU A 30 -5.35 1.78 16.48
CA LEU A 30 -5.30 1.36 17.88
C LEU A 30 -5.06 2.55 18.80
N ASP A 31 -6.10 2.96 19.53
CA ASP A 31 -5.97 3.97 20.59
C ASP A 31 -5.17 3.41 21.78
N VAL A 32 -4.14 4.15 22.16
CA VAL A 32 -3.28 3.92 23.33
C VAL A 32 -3.28 5.16 24.23
N THR A 33 -2.73 5.06 25.43
CA THR A 33 -2.76 6.17 26.40
C THR A 33 -2.12 7.47 25.87
N THR A 34 -1.16 7.36 24.95
CA THR A 34 -0.39 8.49 24.41
C THR A 34 -0.82 8.94 23.02
N GLY A 35 -1.91 8.41 22.46
CA GLY A 35 -2.38 8.73 21.11
C GLY A 35 -2.94 7.53 20.37
N THR A 36 -2.95 7.57 19.03
CA THR A 36 -3.43 6.48 18.19
C THR A 36 -2.30 5.94 17.34
N LEU A 37 -2.19 4.61 17.27
CA LEU A 37 -1.26 3.91 16.38
C LEU A 37 -1.99 3.48 15.11
N ILE A 38 -1.32 3.62 13.98
CA ILE A 38 -1.73 3.08 12.68
C ILE A 38 -0.90 1.82 12.43
N LEU A 39 -1.56 0.70 12.18
CA LEU A 39 -0.93 -0.61 12.05
C LEU A 39 -1.33 -1.23 10.70
N THR A 40 -0.35 -1.67 9.91
CA THR A 40 -0.59 -2.47 8.70
C THR A 40 0.34 -3.69 8.68
N SER A 41 -0.02 -4.71 7.90
CA SER A 41 0.82 -5.86 7.66
C SER A 41 0.60 -6.44 6.27
N ASP A 42 1.63 -6.32 5.42
CA ASP A 42 1.64 -6.94 4.09
C ASP A 42 2.54 -8.16 4.00
N THR A 43 2.19 -9.05 3.08
CA THR A 43 2.98 -10.23 2.72
C THR A 43 3.29 -10.25 1.23
N MET A 44 4.58 -10.30 0.89
CA MET A 44 5.06 -10.55 -0.46
C MET A 44 5.48 -12.00 -0.63
N VAL A 45 4.82 -12.69 -1.56
CA VAL A 45 5.08 -14.09 -1.92
C VAL A 45 5.75 -14.16 -3.29
N GLU A 46 6.85 -14.90 -3.38
CA GLU A 46 7.58 -15.18 -4.62
C GLU A 46 6.64 -15.80 -5.67
N SER A 47 6.76 -15.35 -6.92
CA SER A 47 5.87 -15.70 -8.06
C SER A 47 4.41 -15.25 -7.93
N VAL A 48 4.07 -14.50 -6.88
CA VAL A 48 2.75 -13.84 -6.74
C VAL A 48 2.92 -12.32 -6.80
N HIS A 49 3.81 -11.77 -5.97
CA HIS A 49 4.01 -10.32 -5.82
C HIS A 49 5.32 -9.83 -6.44
N TYR A 50 6.29 -10.74 -6.57
CA TYR A 50 7.58 -10.47 -7.23
C TYR A 50 8.04 -11.71 -7.99
N ARG A 51 8.86 -11.50 -9.00
CA ARG A 51 9.37 -12.55 -9.87
C ARG A 51 10.58 -13.24 -9.23
N PRO A 52 10.80 -14.54 -9.45
CA PRO A 52 11.97 -15.24 -8.90
C PRO A 52 13.33 -14.65 -9.29
N HIS A 53 13.37 -13.88 -10.39
CA HIS A 53 14.58 -13.24 -10.91
C HIS A 53 14.64 -11.74 -10.62
N ASP A 54 13.69 -11.18 -9.85
CA ASP A 54 13.81 -9.81 -9.37
C ASP A 54 15.02 -9.68 -8.45
N PRO A 55 15.76 -8.55 -8.50
CA PRO A 55 16.87 -8.32 -7.59
C PRO A 55 16.43 -8.40 -6.13
N PRO A 56 17.12 -9.16 -5.25
CA PRO A 56 16.72 -9.32 -3.86
C PRO A 56 16.63 -7.99 -3.11
N GLN A 57 17.55 -7.05 -3.40
CA GLN A 57 17.53 -5.69 -2.87
C GLN A 57 16.20 -4.99 -3.18
N SER A 58 15.74 -5.08 -4.42
CA SER A 58 14.46 -4.50 -4.85
C SER A 58 13.27 -5.16 -4.13
N VAL A 59 13.31 -6.47 -3.93
CA VAL A 59 12.28 -7.18 -3.12
C VAL A 59 12.25 -6.65 -1.68
N GLY A 60 13.43 -6.44 -1.08
CA GLY A 60 13.57 -5.85 0.27
C GLY A 60 13.03 -4.43 0.36
N TRP A 61 13.37 -3.58 -0.62
CA TRP A 61 12.85 -2.23 -0.72
C TRP A 61 11.32 -2.23 -0.83
N ARG A 62 10.79 -3.03 -1.76
CA ARG A 62 9.34 -3.11 -2.02
C ARG A 62 8.56 -3.56 -0.79
N LEU A 63 9.04 -4.55 -0.05
CA LEU A 63 8.34 -5.01 1.17
C LEU A 63 8.14 -3.89 2.20
N ALA A 64 9.12 -2.99 2.35
CA ALA A 64 8.94 -1.81 3.18
C ALA A 64 8.03 -0.77 2.50
N ALA A 65 8.21 -0.53 1.20
CA ALA A 65 7.45 0.45 0.44
C ALA A 65 5.94 0.20 0.46
N VAL A 66 5.50 -1.06 0.32
CA VAL A 66 4.06 -1.40 0.34
C VAL A 66 3.42 -1.03 1.69
N ASN A 67 4.06 -1.40 2.81
CA ASN A 67 3.56 -1.06 4.14
C ASN A 67 3.64 0.45 4.42
N LEU A 68 4.66 1.14 3.89
CA LEU A 68 4.79 2.59 4.00
C LEU A 68 3.71 3.32 3.19
N SER A 69 3.24 2.73 2.09
CA SER A 69 2.14 3.25 1.28
C SER A 69 0.83 3.29 2.08
N ASP A 70 0.52 2.22 2.80
CA ASP A 70 -0.61 2.16 3.74
C ASP A 70 -0.50 3.21 4.85
N LEU A 71 0.69 3.39 5.43
CA LEU A 71 0.92 4.45 6.42
C LEU A 71 0.74 5.84 5.80
N ALA A 72 1.22 6.05 4.58
CA ALA A 72 1.07 7.29 3.83
C ALA A 72 -0.41 7.62 3.58
N ALA A 73 -1.22 6.62 3.20
CA ALA A 73 -2.66 6.72 3.00
C ALA A 73 -3.43 7.17 4.25
N LYS A 74 -2.82 7.08 5.44
CA LYS A 74 -3.37 7.57 6.72
C LYS A 74 -2.69 8.83 7.24
N GLY A 75 -1.76 9.40 6.47
CA GLY A 75 -0.91 10.50 6.89
C GLY A 75 -0.07 10.19 8.13
N ALA A 76 0.18 8.90 8.38
CA ALA A 76 0.89 8.46 9.55
C ALA A 76 2.39 8.81 9.44
N THR A 77 3.01 9.08 10.58
CA THR A 77 4.47 9.11 10.67
C THR A 77 4.96 7.70 10.98
N PRO A 78 5.81 7.09 10.13
CA PRO A 78 6.40 5.78 10.44
C PRO A 78 7.12 5.81 11.79
N LEU A 79 6.86 4.80 12.62
CA LEU A 79 7.41 4.68 13.97
C LEU A 79 8.36 3.49 14.09
N ALA A 80 7.95 2.33 13.59
CA ALA A 80 8.72 1.09 13.65
C ALA A 80 8.13 0.01 12.73
N CYS A 81 8.86 -1.09 12.53
CA CYS A 81 8.33 -2.29 11.90
C CYS A 81 8.82 -3.60 12.55
N LEU A 82 8.10 -4.69 12.26
CA LEU A 82 8.51 -6.07 12.53
C LEU A 82 8.64 -6.85 11.22
N LEU A 83 9.62 -7.74 11.12
CA LEU A 83 9.85 -8.59 9.94
C LEU A 83 9.66 -10.07 10.29
N ASN A 84 8.74 -10.75 9.62
CA ASN A 84 8.67 -12.20 9.63
C ASN A 84 9.33 -12.73 8.35
N TYR A 85 10.50 -13.34 8.52
CA TYR A 85 11.39 -13.71 7.43
C TYR A 85 11.43 -15.22 7.21
N SER A 86 11.27 -15.65 5.96
CA SER A 86 11.38 -17.06 5.57
C SER A 86 12.73 -17.34 4.89
N LEU A 87 13.61 -18.04 5.60
CA LEU A 87 14.89 -18.53 5.07
C LEU A 87 14.65 -19.68 4.09
N SER A 88 15.13 -19.53 2.86
CA SER A 88 15.07 -20.56 1.81
C SER A 88 16.41 -21.29 1.59
N GLY A 89 17.45 -20.91 2.32
CA GLY A 89 18.78 -21.53 2.28
C GLY A 89 19.77 -20.87 1.30
N ASP A 90 19.46 -19.68 0.80
CA ASP A 90 20.32 -18.88 -0.08
C ASP A 90 20.83 -17.63 0.65
N ALA A 91 21.98 -17.78 1.31
CA ALA A 91 22.54 -16.73 2.17
C ALA A 91 22.95 -15.46 1.41
N GLU A 92 23.28 -15.56 0.11
CA GLU A 92 23.62 -14.39 -0.71
C GLU A 92 22.36 -13.59 -1.02
N TRP A 93 21.29 -14.26 -1.43
CA TRP A 93 19.98 -13.66 -1.62
C TRP A 93 19.48 -13.00 -0.33
N ASP A 94 19.57 -13.71 0.80
CA ASP A 94 19.12 -13.22 2.11
C ASP A 94 19.85 -11.93 2.52
N ARG A 95 21.18 -11.87 2.27
CA ARG A 95 21.98 -10.67 2.56
C ARG A 95 21.57 -9.51 1.66
N ALA A 96 21.47 -9.75 0.35
CA ALA A 96 21.08 -8.74 -0.63
C ALA A 96 19.68 -8.18 -0.34
N PHE A 97 18.74 -9.02 0.07
CA PHE A 97 17.41 -8.59 0.50
C PHE A 97 17.49 -7.62 1.69
N LEU A 98 18.28 -7.96 2.72
CA LEU A 98 18.45 -7.09 3.89
C LEU A 98 19.07 -5.73 3.53
N ASP A 99 19.97 -5.67 2.54
CA ASP A 99 20.57 -4.41 2.10
C ASP A 99 19.50 -3.44 1.56
N GLY A 100 18.64 -3.92 0.66
CA GLY A 100 17.56 -3.09 0.09
C GLY A 100 16.44 -2.78 1.09
N LEU A 101 16.10 -3.72 1.98
CA LEU A 101 15.20 -3.45 3.09
C LEU A 101 15.75 -2.33 3.98
N ASN A 102 17.02 -2.44 4.40
CA ASN A 102 17.66 -1.46 5.27
C ASN A 102 17.73 -0.07 4.61
N GLU A 103 17.95 -0.01 3.29
CA GLU A 103 17.91 1.24 2.54
C GLU A 103 16.53 1.93 2.65
N ALA A 104 15.45 1.20 2.40
CA ALA A 104 14.08 1.73 2.53
C ALA A 104 13.76 2.15 3.97
N LEU A 105 14.05 1.30 4.96
CA LEU A 105 13.80 1.59 6.37
C LEU A 105 14.55 2.85 6.85
N THR A 106 15.80 3.03 6.40
CA THR A 106 16.60 4.22 6.70
C THR A 106 16.02 5.46 6.02
N THR A 107 15.63 5.35 4.75
CA THR A 107 15.10 6.46 3.95
C THR A 107 13.83 7.04 4.56
N TYR A 108 12.94 6.18 5.06
CA TYR A 108 11.64 6.58 5.62
C TYR A 108 11.60 6.60 7.15
N ALA A 109 12.76 6.50 7.81
CA ALA A 109 12.91 6.52 9.26
C ALA A 109 11.99 5.51 9.99
N MET A 110 11.85 4.30 9.45
CA MET A 110 11.05 3.21 10.01
C MET A 110 11.95 2.11 10.59
N PRO A 111 12.39 2.21 11.86
CA PRO A 111 13.32 1.24 12.44
C PRO A 111 12.71 -0.16 12.57
N LEU A 112 13.48 -1.19 12.24
CA LEU A 112 13.15 -2.59 12.53
C LEU A 112 13.37 -2.89 14.01
N ILE A 113 12.30 -3.24 14.74
CA ILE A 113 12.35 -3.42 16.20
C ILE A 113 12.17 -4.87 16.65
N GLY A 114 11.91 -5.78 15.72
CA GLY A 114 11.69 -7.19 16.04
C GLY A 114 11.16 -7.97 14.85
N GLY A 115 10.71 -9.18 15.12
CA GLY A 115 10.27 -10.10 14.08
C GLY A 115 10.47 -11.55 14.46
N ASP A 116 10.28 -12.41 13.47
CA ASP A 116 10.56 -13.84 13.55
C ASP A 116 11.34 -14.30 12.31
N THR A 117 12.04 -15.42 12.44
CA THR A 117 12.76 -16.03 11.31
C THR A 117 12.58 -17.52 11.32
N VAL A 118 12.05 -18.05 10.21
CA VAL A 118 11.75 -19.47 10.05
C VAL A 118 12.48 -20.05 8.85
N ALA A 119 12.98 -21.27 8.97
CA ALA A 119 13.51 -22.02 7.84
C ALA A 119 12.37 -22.73 7.10
N MET A 120 12.27 -22.50 5.79
CA MET A 120 11.30 -23.14 4.94
C MET A 120 11.85 -24.45 4.35
N PRO A 121 10.97 -25.39 3.95
CA PRO A 121 11.39 -26.56 3.18
C PRO A 121 12.19 -26.14 1.94
N ALA A 122 13.20 -26.94 1.59
CA ALA A 122 14.01 -26.67 0.40
C ALA A 122 13.12 -26.57 -0.86
N GLY A 123 13.29 -25.48 -1.62
CA GLY A 123 12.52 -25.20 -2.83
C GLY A 123 11.11 -24.65 -2.62
N ALA A 124 10.69 -24.40 -1.38
CA ALA A 124 9.46 -23.66 -1.12
C ALA A 124 9.61 -22.18 -1.54
N PRO A 125 8.56 -21.55 -2.09
CA PRO A 125 8.61 -20.13 -2.42
C PRO A 125 8.81 -19.29 -1.16
N ARG A 126 9.59 -18.22 -1.28
CA ARG A 126 9.78 -17.25 -0.20
C ARG A 126 8.47 -16.49 0.08
N SER A 127 8.12 -16.37 1.35
CA SER A 127 6.98 -15.59 1.85
C SER A 127 7.47 -14.61 2.90
N LEU A 128 7.40 -13.32 2.59
CA LEU A 128 8.05 -12.27 3.37
C LEU A 128 6.96 -11.35 3.89
N THR A 129 6.86 -11.22 5.21
CA THR A 129 5.81 -10.40 5.82
C THR A 129 6.46 -9.32 6.66
N LEU A 130 5.98 -8.09 6.51
CA LEU A 130 6.37 -6.97 7.35
C LEU A 130 5.11 -6.39 7.98
N THR A 131 5.23 -5.99 9.23
CA THR A 131 4.19 -5.25 9.95
C THR A 131 4.73 -3.87 10.25
N ALA A 132 4.11 -2.83 9.71
CA ALA A 132 4.51 -1.44 9.98
C ALA A 132 3.59 -0.79 11.03
N ILE A 133 4.21 0.06 11.84
CA ILE A 133 3.58 0.81 12.92
C ILE A 133 3.87 2.29 12.66
N GLY A 134 2.84 3.11 12.61
CA GLY A 134 2.93 4.56 12.52
C GLY A 134 2.17 5.25 13.65
N THR A 135 2.50 6.51 13.92
CA THR A 135 1.69 7.37 14.79
C THR A 135 0.70 8.15 13.95
N ALA A 136 -0.55 8.19 14.40
CA ALA A 136 -1.62 8.91 13.73
C ALA A 136 -1.39 10.44 13.76
N PRO A 137 -1.73 11.14 12.67
CA PRO A 137 -1.91 12.60 12.71
C PRO A 137 -3.16 12.98 13.51
N PRO A 138 -3.38 14.28 13.82
CA PRO A 138 -4.58 14.74 14.53
C PRO A 138 -5.91 14.36 13.86
N LYS A 139 -5.91 14.26 12.52
CA LYS A 139 -7.03 13.77 11.71
C LYS A 139 -6.49 12.66 10.82
N VAL A 140 -6.99 11.44 11.03
CA VAL A 140 -6.64 10.27 10.21
C VAL A 140 -7.63 10.18 9.04
N PRO A 141 -7.16 10.30 7.79
CA PRO A 141 -8.00 10.03 6.63
C PRO A 141 -8.41 8.57 6.61
N LEU A 142 -9.69 8.32 6.30
CA LEU A 142 -10.23 6.98 6.09
C LEU A 142 -10.54 6.79 4.60
N ARG A 143 -10.77 5.54 4.19
CA ARG A 143 -11.41 5.27 2.88
C ARG A 143 -12.81 5.86 2.76
N SER A 144 -13.49 6.03 3.90
CA SER A 144 -14.81 6.64 3.99
C SER A 144 -14.72 8.15 4.27
N GLY A 145 -15.79 8.86 3.97
CA GLY A 145 -15.91 10.29 4.30
C GLY A 145 -15.99 11.21 3.09
N ALA A 146 -15.79 10.69 1.88
CA ALA A 146 -16.03 11.43 0.65
C ALA A 146 -17.51 11.83 0.53
N GLN A 147 -17.76 13.04 0.07
CA GLN A 147 -19.10 13.63 -0.05
C GLN A 147 -19.42 13.99 -1.50
N PRO A 148 -20.71 13.97 -1.92
CA PRO A 148 -21.09 14.53 -3.20
C PRO A 148 -20.66 16.00 -3.32
N GLY A 149 -19.92 16.31 -4.38
CA GLY A 149 -19.33 17.64 -4.60
C GLY A 149 -17.83 17.70 -4.28
N ASP A 150 -17.27 16.72 -3.58
CA ASP A 150 -15.82 16.61 -3.45
C ASP A 150 -15.17 16.37 -4.82
N THR A 151 -13.95 16.87 -4.97
CA THR A 151 -13.07 16.62 -6.11
C THR A 151 -12.18 15.41 -5.84
N LEU A 152 -11.94 14.57 -6.86
CA LEU A 152 -11.12 13.36 -6.77
C LEU A 152 -9.73 13.63 -7.36
N TRP A 153 -8.69 13.22 -6.64
CA TRP A 153 -7.30 13.47 -6.98
C TRP A 153 -6.46 12.21 -6.83
N VAL A 154 -5.40 12.13 -7.61
CA VAL A 154 -4.36 11.10 -7.46
C VAL A 154 -2.99 11.78 -7.50
N THR A 155 -2.05 11.32 -6.65
CA THR A 155 -0.66 11.78 -6.75
C THR A 155 0.05 11.16 -7.95
N GLY A 156 1.12 11.80 -8.42
CA GLY A 156 2.02 11.22 -9.40
C GLY A 156 1.34 10.81 -10.71
N THR A 157 1.60 9.57 -11.14
CA THR A 157 1.11 9.02 -12.42
C THR A 157 0.69 7.55 -12.26
N ILE A 158 -0.17 7.05 -13.13
CA ILE A 158 -0.81 5.72 -13.04
C ILE A 158 -0.33 4.78 -14.13
N GLY A 159 -0.25 3.49 -13.80
CA GLY A 159 0.12 2.39 -14.69
C GLY A 159 1.60 2.28 -14.98
N GLY A 160 2.46 2.85 -14.13
CA GLY A 160 3.91 2.79 -14.34
C GLY A 160 4.49 1.41 -14.04
N ALA A 161 3.98 0.74 -13.01
CA ALA A 161 4.34 -0.63 -12.68
C ALA A 161 3.56 -1.68 -13.49
N ALA A 162 2.71 -1.25 -14.43
CA ALA A 162 1.90 -2.15 -15.25
C ALA A 162 2.75 -3.12 -16.07
N PHE A 163 2.28 -4.35 -16.22
CA PHE A 163 2.94 -5.35 -17.03
C PHE A 163 2.52 -5.23 -18.51
N GLY A 164 3.48 -5.46 -19.40
CA GLY A 164 3.29 -5.56 -20.83
C GLY A 164 2.75 -6.93 -21.25
N PRO A 165 2.34 -7.07 -22.53
CA PRO A 165 1.87 -8.34 -23.08
C PRO A 165 2.96 -9.42 -23.15
N ASP A 166 4.23 -9.03 -23.02
CA ASP A 166 5.41 -9.89 -22.90
C ASP A 166 5.63 -10.43 -21.47
N GLY A 167 4.83 -9.98 -20.50
CA GLY A 167 4.96 -10.36 -19.10
C GLY A 167 6.07 -9.61 -18.35
N GLU A 168 6.56 -8.51 -18.90
CA GLU A 168 7.57 -7.65 -18.26
C GLU A 168 6.95 -6.33 -17.79
N PRO A 169 7.44 -5.72 -16.69
CA PRO A 169 7.03 -4.39 -16.30
C PRO A 169 7.33 -3.36 -17.41
N ARG A 170 6.36 -2.51 -17.72
CA ARG A 170 6.52 -1.44 -18.72
C ARG A 170 7.54 -0.40 -18.29
N ASP A 171 7.60 -0.09 -16.99
CA ASP A 171 8.68 0.65 -16.35
C ASP A 171 9.31 -0.22 -15.26
N LEU A 172 10.40 -0.89 -15.62
CA LEU A 172 11.13 -1.77 -14.70
C LEU A 172 11.68 -1.02 -13.48
N ALA A 173 12.13 0.23 -13.65
CA ALA A 173 12.70 0.99 -12.54
C ALA A 173 11.63 1.31 -11.49
N ARG A 174 10.44 1.73 -11.94
CA ARG A 174 9.33 2.02 -11.05
C ARG A 174 8.76 0.77 -10.37
N TYR A 175 8.67 -0.34 -11.11
CA TYR A 175 8.26 -1.62 -10.54
C TYR A 175 9.22 -2.09 -9.44
N LEU A 176 10.54 -2.01 -9.69
CA LEU A 176 11.55 -2.50 -8.75
C LEU A 176 11.77 -1.56 -7.54
N GLN A 177 11.45 -0.28 -7.67
CA GLN A 177 11.70 0.73 -6.63
C GLN A 177 10.48 1.64 -6.45
N SER A 178 9.37 1.05 -5.99
CA SER A 178 8.13 1.77 -5.65
C SER A 178 8.40 2.88 -4.62
N VAL A 179 7.83 4.06 -4.84
CA VAL A 179 8.03 5.24 -3.98
C VAL A 179 6.76 5.50 -3.17
N PRO A 180 6.72 5.13 -1.87
CA PRO A 180 5.56 5.44 -1.03
C PRO A 180 5.48 6.94 -0.74
N ARG A 181 4.28 7.49 -0.84
CA ARG A 181 3.96 8.92 -0.76
C ARG A 181 3.82 9.44 0.67
N VAL A 182 4.76 9.08 1.54
CA VAL A 182 4.68 9.36 2.99
C VAL A 182 4.57 10.85 3.29
N ALA A 183 5.39 11.68 2.63
CA ALA A 183 5.38 13.13 2.85
C ALA A 183 4.08 13.76 2.34
N GLU A 184 3.61 13.34 1.16
CA GLU A 184 2.36 13.81 0.57
C GLU A 184 1.16 13.42 1.42
N GLY A 185 1.11 12.17 1.90
CA GLY A 185 0.07 11.69 2.80
C GLY A 185 -0.02 12.50 4.10
N GLN A 186 1.13 12.84 4.69
CA GLN A 186 1.19 13.71 5.88
C GLN A 186 0.66 15.13 5.60
N ALA A 187 0.99 15.69 4.43
CA ALA A 187 0.52 17.01 4.02
C ALA A 187 -0.99 17.02 3.72
N LEU A 188 -1.51 15.93 3.15
CA LEU A 188 -2.92 15.78 2.76
C LEU A 188 -3.85 15.50 3.93
N ALA A 189 -3.36 14.90 5.02
CA ALA A 189 -4.21 14.32 6.06
C ALA A 189 -5.22 15.29 6.70
N ALA A 190 -4.84 16.56 6.86
CA ALA A 190 -5.73 17.58 7.41
C ALA A 190 -6.89 17.92 6.46
N PHE A 191 -6.67 17.83 5.16
CA PHE A 191 -7.57 18.34 4.12
C PHE A 191 -8.45 17.24 3.50
N ALA A 192 -7.92 16.03 3.35
CA ALA A 192 -8.63 14.92 2.73
C ALA A 192 -9.97 14.60 3.43
N THR A 193 -11.04 14.43 2.66
CA THR A 193 -12.33 13.92 3.16
C THR A 193 -12.34 12.39 3.16
N ALA A 194 -11.68 11.77 2.19
CA ALA A 194 -11.29 10.36 2.17
C ALA A 194 -9.93 10.19 1.49
N MET A 195 -9.17 9.15 1.84
CA MET A 195 -7.86 8.84 1.25
C MET A 195 -7.51 7.35 1.38
N MET A 196 -6.86 6.82 0.35
CA MET A 196 -6.20 5.52 0.30
C MET A 196 -5.02 5.55 -0.67
N ASP A 197 -4.21 4.50 -0.72
CA ASP A 197 -3.23 4.33 -1.78
C ASP A 197 -3.83 3.59 -3.00
N VAL A 198 -3.07 3.56 -4.10
CA VAL A 198 -3.40 2.86 -5.34
C VAL A 198 -2.46 1.68 -5.49
N SER A 199 -2.90 0.51 -5.03
CA SER A 199 -2.10 -0.72 -4.98
C SER A 199 -2.64 -1.80 -5.92
N ASP A 200 -3.95 -1.95 -6.02
CA ASP A 200 -4.60 -2.91 -6.93
C ASP A 200 -5.02 -2.29 -8.27
N GLY A 201 -4.89 -0.96 -8.37
CA GLY A 201 -5.12 -0.16 -9.55
C GLY A 201 -6.26 0.82 -9.39
N LEU A 202 -6.11 1.98 -10.04
CA LEU A 202 -6.93 3.17 -9.82
C LEU A 202 -8.44 2.88 -9.80
N LEU A 203 -8.94 2.10 -10.75
CA LEU A 203 -10.40 1.85 -10.85
C LEU A 203 -10.92 0.93 -9.75
N ILE A 204 -10.13 -0.07 -9.33
CA ILE A 204 -10.51 -0.97 -8.22
C ILE A 204 -10.49 -0.20 -6.90
N ASP A 205 -9.44 0.59 -6.68
CA ASP A 205 -9.28 1.35 -5.45
C ASP A 205 -10.28 2.51 -5.37
N ALA A 206 -10.58 3.18 -6.48
CA ALA A 206 -11.67 4.16 -6.55
C ALA A 206 -13.04 3.52 -6.24
N GLN A 207 -13.31 2.31 -6.72
CA GLN A 207 -14.54 1.59 -6.37
C GLN A 207 -14.62 1.30 -4.87
N ARG A 208 -13.50 0.91 -4.24
CA ARG A 208 -13.42 0.67 -2.78
C ARG A 208 -13.70 1.95 -1.99
N LEU A 209 -13.07 3.07 -2.37
CA LEU A 209 -13.30 4.38 -1.76
C LEU A 209 -14.78 4.80 -1.88
N ALA A 210 -15.34 4.68 -3.08
CA ALA A 210 -16.74 5.01 -3.35
C ALA A 210 -17.69 4.16 -2.51
N THR A 211 -17.43 2.85 -2.42
CA THR A 211 -18.22 1.90 -1.63
C THR A 211 -18.15 2.23 -0.14
N ALA A 212 -16.95 2.50 0.39
CA ALA A 212 -16.75 2.87 1.79
C ALA A 212 -17.43 4.20 2.15
N SER A 213 -17.51 5.11 1.18
CA SER A 213 -18.16 6.42 1.35
C SER A 213 -19.67 6.42 1.03
N GLY A 214 -20.20 5.36 0.43
CA GLY A 214 -21.62 5.29 0.04
C GLY A 214 -21.99 6.24 -1.11
N ILE A 215 -21.04 6.57 -1.98
CA ILE A 215 -21.21 7.47 -3.13
C ILE A 215 -20.85 6.79 -4.45
N ALA A 216 -21.06 7.49 -5.56
CA ALA A 216 -20.48 7.13 -6.85
C ALA A 216 -19.37 8.13 -7.20
N LEU A 217 -18.27 7.63 -7.78
CA LEU A 217 -17.21 8.46 -8.35
C LEU A 217 -17.32 8.43 -9.87
N ALA A 218 -17.20 9.60 -10.50
CA ALA A 218 -17.08 9.73 -11.95
C ALA A 218 -15.62 10.12 -12.25
N ILE A 219 -14.95 9.31 -13.08
CA ILE A 219 -13.57 9.53 -13.49
C ILE A 219 -13.57 9.80 -15.00
N ASP A 220 -13.07 10.97 -15.39
CA ASP A 220 -12.75 11.23 -16.79
C ASP A 220 -11.44 10.51 -17.13
N LEU A 221 -11.51 9.54 -18.04
CA LEU A 221 -10.33 8.75 -18.42
C LEU A 221 -9.26 9.62 -19.08
N ASP A 222 -9.65 10.67 -19.80
CA ASP A 222 -8.70 11.56 -20.46
C ASP A 222 -7.92 12.43 -19.45
N ALA A 223 -8.39 12.51 -18.20
CA ALA A 223 -7.74 13.23 -17.12
C ALA A 223 -6.78 12.36 -16.28
N ILE A 224 -6.70 11.05 -16.53
CA ILE A 224 -5.81 10.16 -15.78
C ILE A 224 -4.35 10.46 -16.14
N PRO A 225 -3.48 10.80 -15.17
CA PRO A 225 -2.09 11.11 -15.46
C PRO A 225 -1.32 9.81 -15.73
N LEU A 226 -1.14 9.44 -17.00
CA LEU A 226 -0.45 8.21 -17.37
C LEU A 226 1.07 8.30 -17.17
N ALA A 227 1.65 7.26 -16.58
CA ALA A 227 3.11 7.16 -16.43
C ALA A 227 3.81 6.95 -17.77
N LEU A 228 3.19 6.18 -18.66
CA LEU A 228 3.67 5.88 -20.00
C LEU A 228 2.51 5.97 -21.01
N PRO A 229 2.78 6.37 -22.27
CA PRO A 229 1.77 6.33 -23.31
C PRO A 229 1.19 4.92 -23.51
N GLY A 230 -0.12 4.81 -23.66
CA GLY A 230 -0.76 3.51 -23.88
C GLY A 230 -2.28 3.55 -23.67
N PRO A 231 -2.93 2.38 -23.69
CA PRO A 231 -4.36 2.28 -23.39
C PRO A 231 -4.61 2.67 -21.93
N VAL A 232 -5.36 3.75 -21.72
CA VAL A 232 -5.65 4.29 -20.38
C VAL A 232 -6.31 3.27 -19.45
N LEU A 233 -7.20 2.43 -19.96
CA LEU A 233 -7.87 1.40 -19.17
C LEU A 233 -6.90 0.33 -18.67
N ASP A 234 -5.90 -0.04 -19.47
CA ASP A 234 -4.89 -1.02 -19.02
C ASP A 234 -4.06 -0.44 -17.87
N ALA A 235 -3.68 0.84 -17.98
CA ALA A 235 -2.95 1.54 -16.93
C ALA A 235 -3.80 1.72 -15.66
N ALA A 236 -5.07 2.13 -15.79
CA ALA A 236 -5.96 2.38 -14.67
C ALA A 236 -6.43 1.11 -13.94
N CYS A 237 -6.30 -0.06 -14.58
CA CYS A 237 -6.54 -1.37 -13.98
C CYS A 237 -5.25 -2.07 -13.52
N ALA A 238 -4.07 -1.48 -13.77
CA ALA A 238 -2.82 -2.03 -13.30
C ALA A 238 -2.56 -1.60 -11.85
N GLY A 239 -2.04 -2.53 -11.04
CA GLY A 239 -1.61 -2.26 -9.67
C GLY A 239 -0.14 -1.84 -9.56
N ASP A 240 0.37 -1.86 -8.33
CA ASP A 240 1.76 -1.55 -7.94
C ASP A 240 2.19 -0.09 -8.15
N ASP A 241 1.25 0.87 -8.28
CA ASP A 241 1.59 2.28 -8.44
C ASP A 241 2.00 2.96 -7.11
N TYR A 242 1.34 2.62 -6.00
CA TYR A 242 1.53 3.17 -4.64
C TYR A 242 1.44 4.70 -4.56
N GLU A 243 0.63 5.28 -5.45
CA GLU A 243 0.19 6.67 -5.38
C GLU A 243 -0.96 6.83 -4.38
N LEU A 244 -1.30 8.06 -3.96
CA LEU A 244 -2.45 8.32 -3.10
C LEU A 244 -3.66 8.75 -3.92
N LEU A 245 -4.79 8.09 -3.71
CA LEU A 245 -6.12 8.46 -4.20
C LEU A 245 -6.91 9.11 -3.06
N PHE A 246 -7.36 10.34 -3.27
CA PHE A 246 -8.02 11.10 -2.20
C PHE A 246 -9.07 12.06 -2.74
N THR A 247 -9.96 12.48 -1.84
CA THR A 247 -11.00 13.47 -2.12
C THR A 247 -10.80 14.73 -1.30
N LEU A 248 -11.12 15.88 -1.88
CA LEU A 248 -11.07 17.19 -1.23
C LEU A 248 -12.41 17.92 -1.41
N PRO A 249 -12.83 18.77 -0.45
CA PRO A 249 -13.99 19.64 -0.65
C PRO A 249 -13.83 20.52 -1.90
N ASP A 250 -14.94 20.87 -2.56
CA ASP A 250 -14.92 21.77 -3.72
C ASP A 250 -14.18 23.09 -3.41
N GLY A 251 -13.34 23.52 -4.36
CA GLY A 251 -12.51 24.73 -4.22
C GLY A 251 -11.30 24.61 -3.30
N VAL A 252 -11.00 23.43 -2.74
CA VAL A 252 -9.75 23.16 -2.01
C VAL A 252 -8.74 22.52 -2.95
N GLU A 253 -7.64 23.22 -3.21
CA GLU A 253 -6.50 22.69 -3.97
C GLU A 253 -5.63 21.78 -3.09
N PRO A 254 -5.07 20.68 -3.63
CA PRO A 254 -4.15 19.83 -2.90
C PRO A 254 -2.85 20.59 -2.55
N PRO A 255 -2.30 20.40 -1.34
CA PRO A 255 -1.06 21.04 -0.90
C PRO A 255 0.22 20.34 -1.43
N VAL A 256 0.10 19.46 -2.42
CA VAL A 256 1.14 18.55 -2.91
C VAL A 256 1.19 18.52 -4.43
#